data_AF-A0A5D0QSC0-F1
#
_entry.id   AF-A0A5D0QSC0-F1
#
_cell.length_a   1.000
_cell.length_b   1.000
_cell.length_c   1.000
_cell.angle_alpha   90.00
_cell.angle_beta   90.00
_cell.angle_gamma   90.00
#
_symmetry.space_group_name_H-M   'P 1'
#
loop_
_entity.id
_entity.type
_entity.pdbx_description
1 polymer ?
#
loop_
_entity_poly.entity_id
_entity_poly.type
_entity_poly.pdbx_seq_one_letter_code
_entity_poly.pdbx_strand_id
1 'polypeptide(L)'
;MQRRLSDYLLITLKGIAMGAADAVPGVSGGTIAFISGIYEELITTISNVNLSLFKTLKTSGFSAFWKAFNGNFLVALLLGIIVSFVSFMRLAKYLIEYHPVLIWSFFFGLIIASIYFVGKQINKWHLPTVLALIIGTVLAFYITTLPSSANNESPYFLFIAGAIAICAMILPGISGSFILLILGAYKTLSDAFHDFDLKRIALFAGGALVGLLSFSHVLKWLFKNYHNITLALLTGFIFGSLNKVWPWKLTDLVMEKTSGLVTPLSDITTLGNLTIYQQQLADFDSFKVISETSILPNMYSVQNNGLDPQLVPAVILMITGFLTIFILERIGKKVK
;
A
#
# COMPACT_ATOMS: atom_id res chain seq x y z
N MET A 1 15.74 21.44 -14.96
CA MET A 1 14.91 21.56 -16.18
C MET A 1 13.55 22.11 -15.79
N GLN A 2 13.02 23.11 -16.50
CA GLN A 2 11.65 23.57 -16.28
C GLN A 2 10.70 22.52 -16.88
N ARG A 3 9.83 21.97 -16.03
CA ARG A 3 8.76 21.05 -16.45
C ARG A 3 7.72 21.79 -17.28
N ARG A 4 7.23 21.12 -18.31
CA ARG A 4 6.08 21.57 -19.09
C ARG A 4 4.78 21.20 -18.36
N LEU A 5 3.67 21.83 -18.72
CA LEU A 5 2.36 21.54 -18.14
C LEU A 5 1.95 20.07 -18.36
N SER A 6 2.35 19.48 -19.49
CA SER A 6 2.19 18.04 -19.79
C SER A 6 2.83 17.14 -18.74
N ASP A 7 3.97 17.53 -18.18
CA ASP A 7 4.71 16.71 -17.22
C ASP A 7 3.95 16.67 -15.88
N TYR A 8 3.35 17.80 -15.49
CA TYR A 8 2.51 17.88 -14.30
C TYR A 8 1.21 17.11 -14.47
N LEU A 9 0.58 17.14 -15.65
CA LEU A 9 -0.57 16.28 -15.94
C LEU A 9 -0.22 14.80 -15.81
N LEU A 10 0.96 14.39 -16.31
CA LEU A 10 1.45 13.02 -16.14
C LEU A 10 1.71 12.67 -14.67
N ILE A 11 2.27 13.60 -13.88
CA ILE A 11 2.44 13.40 -12.43
C ILE A 11 1.07 13.25 -11.73
N THR A 12 0.07 14.04 -12.11
CA THR A 12 -1.29 13.91 -11.58
C THR A 12 -1.91 12.55 -11.92
N LEU A 13 -1.74 12.06 -13.16
CA LEU A 13 -2.19 10.72 -13.54
C LEU A 13 -1.48 9.61 -12.73
N LYS A 14 -0.18 9.77 -12.46
CA LYS A 14 0.55 8.86 -11.55
C LYS A 14 0.00 8.93 -10.13
N GLY A 15 -0.33 10.13 -9.64
CA GLY A 15 -1.01 10.32 -8.35
C GLY A 15 -2.37 9.64 -8.29
N ILE A 16 -3.14 9.67 -9.39
CA ILE A 16 -4.41 8.95 -9.48
C ILE A 16 -4.18 7.44 -9.35
N ALA A 17 -3.22 6.89 -10.10
CA ALA A 17 -2.90 5.48 -10.01
C ALA A 17 -2.39 5.07 -8.61
N MET A 18 -1.63 5.93 -7.93
CA MET A 18 -1.21 5.71 -6.54
C MET A 18 -2.39 5.68 -5.58
N GLY A 19 -3.30 6.66 -5.65
CA GLY A 19 -4.48 6.71 -4.80
C GLY A 19 -5.44 5.54 -5.04
N ALA A 20 -5.55 5.05 -6.28
CA ALA A 20 -6.36 3.89 -6.61
C ALA A 20 -5.77 2.60 -6.01
N ALA A 21 -4.43 2.48 -6.01
CA ALA A 21 -3.74 1.38 -5.35
C ALA A 21 -3.92 1.43 -3.82
N ASP A 22 -3.77 2.59 -3.19
CA ASP A 22 -3.92 2.75 -1.74
C ASP A 22 -5.37 2.54 -1.25
N ALA A 23 -6.36 2.67 -2.14
CA ALA A 23 -7.76 2.35 -1.84
C ALA A 23 -8.00 0.84 -1.65
N VAL A 24 -7.08 -0.02 -2.10
CA VAL A 24 -7.20 -1.48 -2.00
C VAL A 24 -6.22 -2.01 -0.94
N PRO A 25 -6.72 -2.69 0.11
CA PRO A 25 -5.86 -3.23 1.16
C PRO A 25 -4.76 -4.13 0.58
N GLY A 26 -3.53 -4.06 1.13
CA GLY A 26 -2.43 -4.92 0.68
C GLY A 26 -1.78 -4.51 -0.66
N VAL A 27 -2.28 -3.47 -1.33
CA VAL A 27 -1.61 -2.82 -2.46
C VAL A 27 -1.10 -1.46 -1.98
N SER A 28 0.15 -1.13 -2.29
CA SER A 28 0.79 0.14 -1.86
C SER A 28 0.96 1.08 -3.05
N GLY A 29 0.52 2.32 -2.90
CA GLY A 29 0.80 3.43 -3.82
C GLY A 29 2.30 3.67 -3.99
N GLY A 30 3.13 3.31 -3.00
CA GLY A 30 4.59 3.30 -3.13
C GLY A 30 5.09 2.40 -4.26
N THR A 31 4.45 1.25 -4.49
CA THR A 31 4.74 0.36 -5.62
C THR A 31 4.44 1.06 -6.95
N ILE A 32 3.31 1.77 -7.05
CA ILE A 32 2.93 2.54 -8.24
C ILE A 32 3.89 3.73 -8.47
N ALA A 33 4.31 4.41 -7.41
CA ALA A 33 5.31 5.47 -7.50
C ALA A 33 6.64 4.94 -8.06
N PHE A 34 7.01 3.73 -7.66
CA PHE A 34 8.25 3.08 -8.08
C PHE A 34 8.25 2.75 -9.57
N ILE A 35 7.25 1.98 -10.02
CA ILE A 35 7.14 1.55 -11.42
C ILE A 35 6.93 2.72 -12.39
N SER A 36 6.25 3.79 -11.94
CA SER A 36 6.05 4.99 -12.74
C SER A 36 7.26 5.94 -12.74
N GLY A 37 8.32 5.60 -11.98
CA GLY A 37 9.61 6.29 -11.98
C GLY A 37 9.63 7.60 -11.20
N ILE A 38 8.65 7.86 -10.33
CA ILE A 38 8.60 9.08 -9.49
C ILE A 38 9.00 8.83 -8.04
N TYR A 39 9.24 7.57 -7.65
CA TYR A 39 9.53 7.21 -6.27
C TYR A 39 10.78 7.90 -5.71
N GLU A 40 11.92 7.79 -6.39
CA GLU A 40 13.15 8.46 -5.92
C GLU A 40 13.00 9.98 -5.83
N GLU A 41 12.26 10.58 -6.76
CA GLU A 41 11.94 12.02 -6.71
C GLU A 41 11.05 12.35 -5.52
N LEU A 42 10.04 11.53 -5.22
CA LEU A 42 9.17 11.69 -4.07
C LEU A 42 9.97 11.62 -2.76
N ILE A 43 10.79 10.57 -2.59
CA ILE A 43 11.67 10.43 -1.42
C ILE A 43 12.62 11.61 -1.29
N THR A 44 13.24 12.03 -2.41
CA THR A 44 14.17 13.16 -2.41
C THR A 44 13.46 14.46 -2.03
N THR A 45 12.26 14.69 -2.57
CA THR A 45 11.43 15.86 -2.28
C THR A 45 11.07 15.93 -0.79
N ILE A 46 10.62 14.81 -0.21
CA ILE A 46 10.27 14.71 1.21
C ILE A 46 11.51 14.91 2.09
N SER A 47 12.62 14.23 1.76
CA SER A 47 13.88 14.35 2.52
C SER A 47 14.51 15.74 2.48
N ASN A 48 14.13 16.59 1.52
CA ASN A 48 14.65 17.95 1.42
C ASN A 48 13.92 18.92 2.38
N VAL A 49 12.89 18.46 3.10
CA VAL A 49 12.25 19.22 4.17
C VAL A 49 13.18 19.24 5.37
N ASN A 50 13.92 20.34 5.54
CA ASN A 50 14.87 20.55 6.61
C ASN A 50 14.87 22.02 7.07
N LEU A 51 15.64 22.34 8.10
CA LEU A 51 15.75 23.70 8.64
C LEU A 51 16.26 24.72 7.62
N SER A 52 17.09 24.31 6.65
CA SER A 52 17.61 25.25 5.64
C SER A 52 16.52 25.65 4.64
N LEU A 53 15.59 24.75 4.31
CA LEU A 53 14.42 25.07 3.49
C LEU A 53 13.56 26.18 4.14
N PHE A 54 13.29 26.08 5.44
CA PHE A 54 12.56 27.13 6.17
C PHE A 54 13.35 28.44 6.28
N LYS A 55 14.69 28.37 6.31
CA LYS A 55 15.53 29.56 6.21
C LYS A 55 15.37 30.25 4.85
N THR A 56 15.34 29.49 3.76
CA THR A 56 15.09 30.01 2.40
C THR A 56 13.75 30.75 2.30
N LEU A 57 12.71 30.27 2.97
CA LEU A 57 11.41 30.98 3.04
C LEU A 57 11.56 32.37 3.66
N LYS A 58 12.33 32.48 4.76
CA LYS A 58 12.56 33.75 5.45
C LYS A 58 13.49 34.70 4.69
N THR A 59 14.52 34.18 4.01
CA THR A 59 15.56 35.01 3.38
C THR A 59 15.28 35.36 1.92
N SER A 60 14.66 34.45 1.17
CA SER A 60 14.55 34.51 -0.29
C SER A 60 13.10 34.48 -0.77
N GLY A 61 12.14 34.47 0.16
CA GLY A 61 10.71 34.53 -0.10
C GLY A 61 10.10 33.20 -0.54
N PHE A 62 8.77 33.20 -0.67
CA PHE A 62 7.96 32.01 -0.95
C PHE A 62 8.29 31.36 -2.30
N SER A 63 8.57 32.14 -3.34
CA SER A 63 8.88 31.61 -4.67
C SER A 63 10.16 30.75 -4.68
N ALA A 64 11.21 31.19 -3.97
CA ALA A 64 12.45 30.43 -3.84
C ALA A 64 12.25 29.17 -3.00
N PHE A 65 11.52 29.28 -1.88
CA PHE A 65 11.12 28.15 -1.05
C PHE A 65 10.36 27.09 -1.85
N TRP A 66 9.34 27.49 -2.62
CA TRP A 66 8.48 26.59 -3.38
C TRP A 66 9.26 25.81 -4.44
N LYS A 67 10.22 26.47 -5.11
CA LYS A 67 11.13 25.82 -6.05
C LYS A 67 12.07 24.85 -5.34
N ALA A 68 12.67 25.24 -4.22
CA ALA A 68 13.58 24.40 -3.45
C ALA A 68 12.87 23.17 -2.84
N PHE A 69 11.60 23.32 -2.48
CA PHE A 69 10.75 22.25 -1.95
C PHE A 69 10.21 21.31 -3.04
N ASN A 70 10.39 21.63 -4.33
CA ASN A 70 9.72 20.93 -5.43
C ASN A 70 8.17 20.95 -5.28
N GLY A 71 7.61 22.09 -4.87
CA GLY A 71 6.19 22.21 -4.51
C GLY A 71 5.22 21.88 -5.66
N ASN A 72 5.57 22.24 -6.91
CA ASN A 72 4.73 21.89 -8.07
C ASN A 72 4.59 20.38 -8.28
N PHE A 73 5.66 19.61 -8.06
CA PHE A 73 5.60 18.14 -8.14
C PHE A 73 4.65 17.60 -7.08
N LEU A 74 4.81 18.06 -5.84
CA LEU A 74 4.03 17.55 -4.72
C LEU A 74 2.54 17.91 -4.87
N VAL A 75 2.22 19.14 -5.29
CA VAL A 75 0.83 19.55 -5.55
C VAL A 75 0.21 18.73 -6.68
N ALA A 76 0.91 18.56 -7.81
CA ALA A 76 0.39 17.76 -8.92
C ALA A 76 0.12 16.29 -8.49
N LEU A 77 1.02 15.72 -7.69
CA LEU A 77 0.90 14.35 -7.19
C LEU A 77 -0.24 14.20 -6.19
N LEU A 78 -0.28 15.06 -5.17
CA LEU A 78 -1.32 15.06 -4.14
C LEU A 78 -2.70 15.32 -4.73
N LEU A 79 -2.81 16.22 -5.71
CA LEU A 79 -4.06 16.44 -6.44
C LEU A 79 -4.56 15.15 -7.07
N GLY A 80 -3.68 14.38 -7.72
CA GLY A 80 -4.04 13.08 -8.29
C GLY A 80 -4.51 12.07 -7.25
N ILE A 81 -3.78 11.97 -6.13
CA ILE A 81 -4.13 11.06 -5.03
C ILE A 81 -5.50 11.42 -4.45
N ILE A 82 -5.76 12.70 -4.19
CA ILE A 82 -7.04 13.19 -3.65
C ILE A 82 -8.18 12.92 -4.63
N VAL A 83 -8.00 13.25 -5.92
CA VAL A 83 -8.99 12.98 -6.96
C VAL A 83 -9.33 11.50 -7.03
N SER A 84 -8.31 10.63 -6.96
CA SER A 84 -8.53 9.18 -6.94
C SER A 84 -9.23 8.73 -5.68
N PHE A 85 -8.86 9.22 -4.51
CA PHE A 85 -9.51 8.81 -3.27
C PHE A 85 -11.01 9.14 -3.29
N VAL A 86 -11.38 10.34 -3.75
CA VAL A 86 -12.79 10.75 -3.86
C VAL A 86 -13.55 9.96 -4.92
N SER A 87 -12.93 9.68 -6.08
CA SER A 87 -13.62 9.02 -7.21
C SER A 87 -13.60 7.49 -7.15
N PHE A 88 -12.52 6.88 -6.66
CA PHE A 88 -12.25 5.44 -6.76
C PHE A 88 -12.61 4.67 -5.48
N MET A 89 -12.63 5.29 -4.30
CA MET A 89 -12.85 4.58 -3.03
C MET A 89 -14.18 3.79 -3.00
N ARG A 90 -15.28 4.37 -3.53
CA ARG A 90 -16.58 3.69 -3.60
C ARG A 90 -16.56 2.50 -4.55
N LEU A 91 -15.90 2.65 -5.70
CA LEU A 91 -15.74 1.58 -6.69
C LEU A 91 -14.88 0.45 -6.13
N ALA A 92 -13.76 0.77 -5.49
CA ALA A 92 -12.89 -0.20 -4.84
C ALA A 92 -13.65 -0.98 -3.77
N LYS A 93 -14.40 -0.31 -2.89
CA LYS A 93 -15.25 -0.94 -1.87
C LYS A 93 -16.23 -1.93 -2.52
N TYR A 94 -16.99 -1.48 -3.53
CA TYR A 94 -17.94 -2.32 -4.26
C TYR A 94 -17.26 -3.55 -4.88
N LEU A 95 -16.12 -3.37 -5.56
CA LEU A 95 -15.41 -4.48 -6.19
C LEU A 95 -14.83 -5.47 -5.18
N ILE A 96 -14.35 -5.02 -4.02
CA ILE A 96 -13.87 -5.88 -2.95
C ILE A 96 -15.04 -6.69 -2.35
N GLU A 97 -16.19 -6.05 -2.12
CA GLU A 97 -17.35 -6.68 -1.49
C GLU A 97 -18.08 -7.64 -2.43
N TYR A 98 -18.24 -7.30 -3.72
CA TYR A 98 -19.07 -8.07 -4.67
C TYR A 98 -18.26 -8.85 -5.71
N HIS A 99 -17.02 -8.45 -5.99
CA HIS A 99 -16.16 -9.09 -7.00
C HIS A 99 -14.73 -9.36 -6.48
N PRO A 100 -14.55 -9.94 -5.27
CA PRO A 100 -13.24 -10.06 -4.61
C PRO A 100 -12.22 -10.79 -5.49
N VAL A 101 -12.58 -11.97 -6.04
CA VAL A 101 -11.67 -12.76 -6.87
C VAL A 101 -11.13 -11.95 -8.06
N LEU A 102 -11.99 -11.16 -8.70
CA LEU A 102 -11.65 -10.39 -9.90
C LEU A 102 -10.72 -9.22 -9.56
N ILE A 103 -11.05 -8.42 -8.55
CA ILE A 103 -10.21 -7.27 -8.16
C ILE A 103 -8.84 -7.73 -7.65
N TRP A 104 -8.79 -8.77 -6.79
CA TRP A 104 -7.53 -9.32 -6.32
C TRP A 104 -6.69 -9.90 -7.47
N SER A 105 -7.32 -10.53 -8.45
CA SER A 105 -6.62 -11.02 -9.65
C SER A 105 -5.97 -9.90 -10.45
N PHE A 106 -6.68 -8.79 -10.65
CA PHE A 106 -6.12 -7.61 -11.30
C PHE A 106 -4.87 -7.08 -10.56
N PHE A 107 -4.96 -6.89 -9.25
CA PHE A 107 -3.84 -6.40 -8.45
C PHE A 107 -2.70 -7.41 -8.31
N PHE A 108 -2.99 -8.71 -8.30
CA PHE A 108 -1.99 -9.76 -8.32
C PHE A 108 -1.11 -9.67 -9.58
N GLY A 109 -1.74 -9.53 -10.75
CA GLY A 109 -1.04 -9.27 -12.01
C GLY A 109 -0.19 -8.00 -12.00
N LEU A 110 -0.75 -6.93 -11.43
CA LEU A 110 -0.07 -5.64 -11.26
C LEU A 110 1.20 -5.78 -10.41
N ILE A 111 1.13 -6.51 -9.29
CA ILE A 111 2.25 -6.72 -8.38
C ILE A 111 3.32 -7.61 -9.03
N ILE A 112 2.93 -8.66 -9.78
CA ILE A 112 3.87 -9.47 -10.58
C ILE A 112 4.65 -8.60 -11.56
N ALA A 113 3.95 -7.73 -12.31
CA ALA A 113 4.64 -6.81 -13.21
C ALA A 113 5.58 -5.87 -12.45
N SER A 114 5.17 -5.39 -11.28
CA SER A 114 6.01 -4.54 -10.43
C SER A 114 7.29 -5.25 -10.01
N ILE A 115 7.24 -6.52 -9.61
CA ILE A 115 8.42 -7.33 -9.28
C ILE A 115 9.38 -7.41 -10.47
N TYR A 116 8.85 -7.67 -11.66
CA TYR A 116 9.66 -7.70 -12.89
C TYR A 116 10.34 -6.35 -13.16
N PHE A 117 9.59 -5.25 -13.14
CA PHE A 117 10.12 -3.92 -13.50
C PHE A 117 11.06 -3.32 -12.45
N VAL A 118 10.81 -3.54 -11.16
CA VAL A 118 11.74 -3.13 -10.10
C VAL A 118 12.98 -4.01 -10.12
N GLY A 119 12.80 -5.33 -10.21
CA GLY A 119 13.92 -6.28 -10.25
C GLY A 119 14.85 -6.07 -11.44
N LYS A 120 14.32 -5.67 -12.60
CA LYS A 120 15.11 -5.36 -13.80
C LYS A 120 16.02 -4.14 -13.65
N GLN A 121 15.76 -3.24 -12.69
CA GLN A 121 16.63 -2.09 -12.43
C GLN A 121 17.91 -2.47 -11.66
N ILE A 122 17.99 -3.70 -11.15
CA ILE A 122 19.17 -4.22 -10.45
C ILE A 122 20.24 -4.60 -11.48
N ASN A 123 21.30 -3.81 -11.55
CA ASN A 123 22.35 -3.96 -12.56
C ASN A 123 23.46 -4.93 -12.13
N LYS A 124 23.62 -5.20 -10.84
CA LYS A 124 24.71 -6.03 -10.30
C LYS A 124 24.22 -7.04 -9.27
N TRP A 125 24.23 -8.31 -9.64
CA TRP A 125 23.87 -9.42 -8.75
C TRP A 125 25.11 -9.97 -8.06
N HIS A 126 25.30 -9.59 -6.80
CA HIS A 126 26.35 -10.11 -5.92
C HIS A 126 25.69 -10.64 -4.63
N LEU A 127 26.43 -11.41 -3.83
CA LEU A 127 25.89 -12.11 -2.66
C LEU A 127 25.05 -11.19 -1.73
N PRO A 128 25.52 -9.98 -1.33
CA PRO A 128 24.69 -9.02 -0.58
C PRO A 128 23.35 -8.65 -1.22
N THR A 129 23.27 -8.56 -2.55
CA THR A 129 22.03 -8.23 -3.26
C THR A 129 21.03 -9.38 -3.22
N VAL A 130 21.50 -10.62 -3.40
CA VAL A 130 20.67 -11.81 -3.29
C VAL A 130 20.16 -11.99 -1.86
N LEU A 131 21.04 -11.81 -0.86
CA LEU A 131 20.66 -11.85 0.55
C LEU A 131 19.61 -10.78 0.89
N ALA A 132 19.76 -9.56 0.38
CA ALA A 132 18.78 -8.50 0.60
C ALA A 132 17.40 -8.84 0.00
N LEU A 133 17.36 -9.45 -1.19
CA LEU A 133 16.10 -9.91 -1.79
C LEU A 133 15.42 -11.00 -0.94
N ILE A 134 16.19 -11.97 -0.46
CA ILE A 134 15.67 -13.04 0.41
C ILE A 134 15.16 -12.45 1.73
N ILE A 135 15.95 -11.59 2.38
CA ILE A 135 15.57 -10.93 3.63
C ILE A 135 14.28 -10.12 3.43
N GLY A 136 14.20 -9.30 2.38
CA GLY A 136 13.01 -8.51 2.07
C GLY A 136 11.77 -9.39 1.85
N THR A 137 11.94 -10.51 1.14
CA THR A 137 10.87 -11.49 0.91
C THR A 137 10.37 -12.10 2.21
N VAL A 138 11.28 -12.62 3.04
CA VAL A 138 10.94 -13.28 4.30
C VAL A 138 10.28 -12.29 5.26
N LEU A 139 10.83 -11.08 5.40
CA LEU A 139 10.27 -10.05 6.27
C LEU A 139 8.88 -9.63 5.82
N ALA A 140 8.68 -9.35 4.53
CA ALA A 140 7.38 -8.95 4.01
C ALA A 140 6.34 -10.05 4.18
N PHE A 141 6.69 -11.30 3.81
CA PHE A 141 5.81 -12.44 3.99
C PHE A 141 5.41 -12.59 5.47
N TYR A 142 6.39 -12.58 6.38
CA TYR A 142 6.15 -12.66 7.82
C TYR A 142 5.22 -11.54 8.30
N ILE A 143 5.52 -10.28 7.96
CA ILE A 143 4.67 -9.13 8.31
C ILE A 143 3.24 -9.31 7.78
N THR A 144 3.05 -9.80 6.56
CA THR A 144 1.71 -10.01 5.98
C THR A 144 0.90 -11.12 6.62
N THR A 145 1.55 -12.01 7.37
CA THR A 145 0.92 -13.11 8.11
C THR A 145 0.68 -12.81 9.59
N LEU A 146 1.18 -11.68 10.11
CA LEU A 146 0.99 -11.32 11.51
C LEU A 146 -0.50 -11.04 11.80
N PRO A 147 -1.06 -11.62 12.89
CA PRO A 147 -2.40 -11.28 13.32
C PRO A 147 -2.45 -9.84 13.83
N SER A 148 -3.65 -9.24 13.82
CA SER A 148 -3.85 -7.92 14.41
C SER A 148 -3.74 -7.99 15.94
N SER A 149 -2.94 -7.09 16.53
CA SER A 149 -2.87 -6.93 17.98
C SER A 149 -4.18 -6.37 18.55
N ALA A 150 -4.41 -6.62 19.84
CA ALA A 150 -5.50 -5.97 20.57
C ALA A 150 -5.39 -4.45 20.48
N ASN A 151 -6.54 -3.76 20.54
CA ASN A 151 -6.57 -2.31 20.42
C ASN A 151 -5.77 -1.66 21.55
N ASN A 152 -4.91 -0.71 21.19
CA ASN A 152 -4.16 0.09 22.15
C ASN A 152 -4.61 1.54 22.05
N GLU A 153 -5.20 2.02 23.15
CA GLU A 153 -5.79 3.36 23.24
C GLU A 153 -4.80 4.43 23.71
N SER A 154 -3.56 4.04 24.03
CA SER A 154 -2.54 4.97 24.52
C SER A 154 -2.23 6.07 23.48
N PRO A 155 -2.38 7.36 23.83
CA PRO A 155 -2.11 8.46 22.90
C PRO A 155 -0.64 8.49 22.42
N TYR A 156 0.31 8.10 23.28
CA TYR A 156 1.72 8.00 22.92
C TYR A 156 2.01 6.83 21.99
N PHE A 157 1.26 5.73 22.15
CA PHE A 157 1.34 4.62 21.23
C PHE A 157 0.87 5.03 19.82
N LEU A 158 -0.18 5.85 19.73
CA LEU A 158 -0.69 6.35 18.45
C LEU A 158 0.36 7.19 17.68
N PHE A 159 1.20 7.95 18.39
CA PHE A 159 2.34 8.66 17.79
C PHE A 159 3.35 7.67 17.17
N ILE A 160 3.76 6.65 17.93
CA ILE A 160 4.73 5.64 17.45
C ILE A 160 4.14 4.83 16.30
N ALA A 161 2.87 4.43 16.41
CA ALA A 161 2.16 3.71 15.38
C ALA A 161 2.07 4.53 14.08
N GLY A 162 1.78 5.83 14.18
CA GLY A 162 1.82 6.74 13.03
C GLY A 162 3.20 6.84 12.38
N ALA A 163 4.26 6.91 13.19
CA ALA A 163 5.64 6.92 12.70
C ALA A 163 6.02 5.62 11.95
N ILE A 164 5.63 4.45 12.46
CA ILE A 164 5.93 3.17 11.81
C ILE A 164 5.06 2.98 10.57
N ALA A 165 3.77 3.29 10.66
CA ALA A 165 2.81 3.09 9.57
C ALA A 165 3.13 3.93 8.34
N ILE A 166 3.54 5.18 8.51
CA ILE A 166 3.91 6.02 7.36
C ILE A 166 5.20 5.55 6.70
N CYS A 167 6.18 5.06 7.47
CA CYS A 167 7.40 4.47 6.92
C CYS A 167 7.07 3.26 6.04
N ALA A 168 6.16 2.42 6.53
CA ALA A 168 5.63 1.29 5.78
C ALA A 168 4.83 1.71 4.54
N MET A 169 4.02 2.77 4.63
CA MET A 169 3.22 3.27 3.50
C MET A 169 4.08 3.75 2.32
N ILE A 170 5.25 4.31 2.62
CA ILE A 170 6.20 4.71 1.58
C ILE A 170 6.87 3.49 0.95
N LEU A 171 7.17 2.44 1.73
CA LEU A 171 7.83 1.24 1.24
C LEU A 171 6.95 0.51 0.22
N PRO A 172 7.45 0.23 -0.99
CA PRO A 172 6.78 -0.65 -1.95
C PRO A 172 6.48 -2.02 -1.34
N GLY A 173 5.27 -2.53 -1.57
CA GLY A 173 4.84 -3.85 -1.12
C GLY A 173 4.26 -3.93 0.30
N ILE A 174 4.28 -2.86 1.11
CA ILE A 174 3.62 -2.84 2.42
C ILE A 174 2.61 -1.69 2.51
N SER A 175 1.41 -2.00 3.00
CA SER A 175 0.36 -1.00 3.21
C SER A 175 0.41 -0.42 4.63
N GLY A 176 0.42 0.92 4.76
CA GLY A 176 0.47 1.59 6.06
C GLY A 176 -0.77 1.32 6.92
N SER A 177 -1.96 1.23 6.32
CA SER A 177 -3.20 0.88 7.02
C SER A 177 -3.16 -0.55 7.57
N PHE A 178 -2.52 -1.47 6.86
CA PHE A 178 -2.29 -2.83 7.34
C PHE A 178 -1.33 -2.88 8.54
N ILE A 179 -0.26 -2.06 8.54
CA ILE A 179 0.61 -1.94 9.70
C ILE A 179 -0.14 -1.36 10.91
N LEU A 180 -1.02 -0.36 10.73
CA LEU A 180 -1.86 0.14 11.82
C LEU A 180 -2.80 -0.92 12.39
N LEU A 181 -3.29 -1.83 11.55
CA LEU A 181 -4.11 -2.96 11.99
C LEU A 181 -3.29 -3.95 12.82
N ILE A 182 -2.08 -4.30 12.38
CA ILE A 182 -1.18 -5.19 13.14
C ILE A 182 -0.82 -4.58 14.49
N LEU A 183 -0.55 -3.27 14.52
CA LEU A 183 -0.22 -2.55 15.75
C LEU A 183 -1.44 -2.33 16.66
N GLY A 184 -2.68 -2.59 16.23
CA GLY A 184 -3.87 -2.32 17.04
C GLY A 184 -4.18 -0.82 17.19
N ALA A 185 -3.63 0.03 16.32
CA ALA A 185 -3.85 1.49 16.33
C ALA A 185 -4.94 1.94 15.35
N TYR A 186 -5.35 1.07 14.42
CA TYR A 186 -6.32 1.41 13.37
C TYR A 186 -7.67 1.87 13.91
N LYS A 187 -8.24 1.15 14.89
CA LYS A 187 -9.54 1.51 15.48
C LYS A 187 -9.45 2.87 16.19
N THR A 188 -8.46 3.03 17.06
CA THR A 188 -8.19 4.30 17.77
C THR A 188 -8.07 5.49 16.82
N LEU A 189 -7.40 5.32 15.67
CA LEU A 189 -7.29 6.36 14.65
C LEU A 189 -8.61 6.61 13.92
N SER A 190 -9.32 5.54 13.55
CA SER A 190 -10.62 5.62 12.88
C SER A 190 -11.65 6.35 13.73
N ASP A 191 -11.75 5.99 15.01
CA ASP A 191 -12.65 6.60 15.98
C ASP A 191 -12.29 8.09 16.16
N ALA A 192 -10.99 8.42 16.23
CA ALA A 192 -10.54 9.81 16.29
C ALA A 192 -10.97 10.64 15.07
N PHE A 193 -10.97 10.07 13.86
CA PHE A 193 -11.49 10.76 12.67
C PHE A 193 -13.01 10.91 12.68
N HIS A 194 -13.73 9.89 13.15
CA HIS A 194 -15.19 9.93 13.27
C HIS A 194 -15.65 10.98 14.31
N ASP A 195 -14.99 11.00 15.46
CA ASP A 195 -15.33 11.88 16.60
C ASP A 195 -14.66 13.26 16.51
N PHE A 196 -13.91 13.52 15.43
CA PHE A 196 -13.10 14.73 15.26
C PHE A 196 -12.18 15.02 16.46
N ASP A 197 -11.57 13.98 17.06
CA ASP A 197 -10.57 14.12 18.13
C ASP A 197 -9.26 14.67 17.55
N LEU A 198 -9.21 15.99 17.45
CA LEU A 198 -8.06 16.74 16.93
C LEU A 198 -6.77 16.44 17.70
N LYS A 199 -6.83 16.06 18.99
CA LYS A 199 -5.63 15.74 19.77
C LYS A 199 -5.02 14.43 19.30
N ARG A 200 -5.83 13.37 19.16
CA ARG A 200 -5.37 12.08 18.64
C ARG A 200 -4.91 12.18 17.20
N ILE A 201 -5.65 12.89 16.35
CA ILE A 201 -5.26 13.15 14.96
C ILE A 201 -3.92 13.90 14.91
N ALA A 202 -3.74 14.94 15.73
CA ALA A 202 -2.48 15.70 15.76
C ALA A 202 -1.30 14.86 16.27
N LEU A 203 -1.50 13.98 17.27
CA LEU A 203 -0.46 13.05 17.74
C LEU A 203 -0.06 12.05 16.65
N PHE A 204 -1.05 11.44 15.98
CA PHE A 204 -0.80 10.57 14.84
C PHE A 204 -0.06 11.29 13.73
N ALA A 205 -0.53 12.48 13.33
CA ALA A 205 0.09 13.28 12.28
C ALA A 205 1.52 13.71 12.65
N GLY A 206 1.76 14.08 13.91
CA GLY A 206 3.10 14.38 14.41
C GLY A 206 4.04 13.17 14.30
N GLY A 207 3.57 11.99 14.71
CA GLY A 207 4.31 10.74 14.56
C GLY A 207 4.61 10.41 13.11
N ALA A 208 3.59 10.52 12.25
CA ALA A 208 3.73 10.31 10.81
C ALA A 208 4.73 11.32 10.18
N LEU A 209 4.70 12.59 10.55
CA LEU A 209 5.68 13.57 10.05
C LEU A 209 7.11 13.21 10.47
N VAL A 210 7.33 12.86 11.74
CA VAL A 210 8.65 12.47 12.24
C VAL A 210 9.14 11.19 11.56
N GLY A 211 8.29 10.17 11.44
CA GLY A 211 8.61 8.91 10.76
C GLY A 211 8.95 9.13 9.29
N LEU A 212 8.08 9.84 8.56
CA LEU A 212 8.24 10.17 7.15
C LEU A 212 9.56 10.91 6.87
N LEU A 213 9.86 11.94 7.65
CA LEU A 213 11.09 12.72 7.48
C LEU A 213 12.33 11.90 7.83
N SER A 214 12.36 11.27 9.00
CA SER A 214 13.54 10.46 9.40
C SER A 214 13.81 9.33 8.41
N PHE A 215 12.78 8.59 8.01
CA PHE A 215 12.93 7.44 7.13
C PHE A 215 13.22 7.81 5.68
N SER A 216 12.66 8.92 5.17
CA SER A 216 13.00 9.41 3.82
C SER A 216 14.48 9.79 3.69
N HIS A 217 15.11 10.31 4.75
CA HIS A 217 16.56 10.55 4.78
C HIS A 217 17.36 9.24 4.70
N VAL A 218 16.93 8.21 5.45
CA VAL A 218 17.55 6.87 5.41
C VAL A 218 17.41 6.27 4.02
N LEU A 219 16.22 6.29 3.42
CA LEU A 219 15.99 5.77 2.07
C LEU A 219 16.81 6.51 1.02
N LYS A 220 16.88 7.85 1.08
CA LYS A 220 17.72 8.63 0.17
C LYS A 220 19.20 8.25 0.28
N TRP A 221 19.69 8.07 1.51
CA TRP A 221 21.05 7.62 1.75
C TRP A 221 21.29 6.20 1.20
N LEU A 222 20.33 5.29 1.38
CA LEU A 222 20.37 3.93 0.84
C LEU A 222 20.41 3.92 -0.69
N PHE A 223 19.54 4.69 -1.37
CA PHE A 223 19.58 4.79 -2.83
C PHE A 223 20.89 5.37 -3.35
N LYS A 224 21.48 6.34 -2.64
CA LYS A 224 22.75 6.96 -3.05
C LYS A 224 23.95 6.02 -2.90
N ASN A 225 24.01 5.23 -1.82
CA ASN A 225 25.21 4.45 -1.47
C ASN A 225 25.08 2.94 -1.76
N TYR A 226 23.87 2.40 -1.72
CA TYR A 226 23.57 0.96 -1.79
C TYR A 226 22.49 0.61 -2.81
N HIS A 227 22.41 1.38 -3.91
CA HIS A 227 21.35 1.31 -4.92
C HIS A 227 20.85 -0.11 -5.25
N ASN A 228 21.72 -1.02 -5.74
CA ASN A 228 21.31 -2.38 -6.11
C ASN A 228 20.76 -3.20 -4.93
N ILE A 229 21.35 -3.05 -3.73
CA ILE A 229 20.92 -3.75 -2.52
C ILE A 229 19.55 -3.23 -2.09
N THR A 230 19.34 -1.91 -2.13
CA THR A 230 18.05 -1.28 -1.85
C THR A 230 16.99 -1.76 -2.83
N LEU A 231 17.26 -1.75 -4.14
CA LEU A 231 16.35 -2.27 -5.15
C LEU A 231 15.99 -3.74 -4.93
N ALA A 232 16.98 -4.58 -4.59
CA ALA A 232 16.77 -5.99 -4.31
C ALA A 232 15.91 -6.21 -3.06
N LEU A 233 16.19 -5.46 -1.98
CA LEU A 233 15.39 -5.48 -0.76
C LEU A 233 13.92 -5.11 -1.06
N LEU A 234 13.70 -4.00 -1.78
CA LEU A 234 12.35 -3.53 -2.15
C LEU A 234 11.65 -4.52 -3.08
N THR A 235 12.36 -5.12 -4.04
CA THR A 235 11.82 -6.19 -4.89
C THR A 235 11.40 -7.39 -4.05
N GLY A 236 12.21 -7.77 -3.06
CA GLY A 236 11.87 -8.79 -2.07
C GLY A 236 10.62 -8.43 -1.27
N PHE A 237 10.49 -7.19 -0.80
CA PHE A 237 9.28 -6.73 -0.09
C PHE A 237 8.02 -6.88 -0.95
N ILE A 238 8.07 -6.45 -2.21
CA ILE A 238 6.95 -6.60 -3.15
C ILE A 238 6.65 -8.09 -3.38
N PHE A 239 7.68 -8.92 -3.59
CA PHE A 239 7.51 -10.36 -3.81
C PHE A 239 6.91 -11.08 -2.60
N GLY A 240 7.41 -10.82 -1.38
CA GLY A 240 6.89 -11.42 -0.15
C GLY A 240 5.44 -11.02 0.16
N SER A 241 5.02 -9.83 -0.28
CA SER A 241 3.64 -9.35 -0.11
C SER A 241 2.61 -10.00 -1.05
N LEU A 242 3.04 -10.74 -2.07
CA LEU A 242 2.14 -11.38 -3.06
C LEU A 242 1.08 -12.28 -2.43
N ASN A 243 1.40 -12.94 -1.30
CA ASN A 243 0.44 -13.78 -0.59
C ASN A 243 -0.81 -12.99 -0.17
N LYS A 244 -0.64 -11.72 0.20
CA LYS A 244 -1.76 -10.91 0.70
C LYS A 244 -2.77 -10.56 -0.38
N VAL A 245 -2.35 -10.50 -1.64
CA VAL A 245 -3.21 -10.14 -2.79
C VAL A 245 -3.67 -11.36 -3.60
N TRP A 246 -3.39 -12.58 -3.11
CA TRP A 246 -3.84 -13.80 -3.77
C TRP A 246 -5.39 -13.88 -3.82
N PRO A 247 -6.02 -14.22 -4.96
CA PRO A 247 -7.48 -14.12 -5.10
C PRO A 247 -8.28 -15.16 -4.32
N TRP A 248 -7.72 -16.36 -4.14
CA TRP A 248 -8.44 -17.50 -3.58
C TRP A 248 -7.93 -17.81 -2.18
N LYS A 249 -8.74 -17.48 -1.17
CA LYS A 249 -8.37 -17.63 0.23
C LYS A 249 -9.46 -18.28 1.07
N LEU A 250 -9.05 -19.04 2.07
CA LEU A 250 -9.89 -19.46 3.18
C LEU A 250 -9.71 -18.49 4.33
N THR A 251 -10.81 -18.15 4.98
CA THR A 251 -10.79 -17.35 6.20
C THR A 251 -10.75 -18.29 7.39
N ASP A 252 -9.68 -18.25 8.19
CA ASP A 252 -9.54 -19.16 9.33
C ASP A 252 -10.21 -18.55 10.57
N LEU A 253 -9.84 -17.32 10.92
CA LEU A 253 -10.33 -16.61 12.09
C LEU A 253 -11.03 -15.32 11.69
N VAL A 254 -12.18 -15.07 12.31
CA VAL A 254 -12.94 -13.83 12.19
C VAL A 254 -13.15 -13.19 13.54
N MET A 255 -13.28 -11.87 13.55
CA MET A 255 -13.64 -11.08 14.70
C MET A 255 -15.01 -10.46 14.46
N GLU A 256 -15.94 -10.68 15.39
CA GLU A 256 -17.19 -9.94 15.44
C GLU A 256 -16.92 -8.52 15.94
N LYS A 257 -17.33 -7.49 15.19
CA LYS A 257 -16.95 -6.09 15.50
C LYS A 257 -17.62 -5.54 16.77
N THR A 258 -18.80 -6.05 17.13
CA THR A 258 -19.59 -5.62 18.30
C THR A 258 -19.04 -6.19 19.60
N SER A 259 -18.85 -7.51 19.65
CA SER A 259 -18.37 -8.23 20.84
C SER A 259 -16.84 -8.23 20.96
N GLY A 260 -16.13 -8.04 19.84
CA GLY A 260 -14.68 -8.21 19.76
C GLY A 260 -14.23 -9.68 19.86
N LEU A 261 -15.16 -10.63 19.90
CA LEU A 261 -14.87 -12.05 20.02
C LEU A 261 -14.22 -12.56 18.73
N VAL A 262 -13.14 -13.32 18.88
CA VAL A 262 -12.45 -13.99 17.77
C VAL A 262 -12.83 -15.46 17.76
N THR A 263 -13.42 -15.93 16.67
CA THR A 263 -13.83 -17.34 16.49
C THR A 263 -13.39 -17.87 15.13
N PRO A 264 -13.21 -19.20 15.00
CA PRO A 264 -13.10 -19.84 13.70
C PRO A 264 -14.32 -19.56 12.81
N LEU A 265 -14.10 -19.34 11.51
CA LEU A 265 -15.22 -19.14 10.58
C LEU A 265 -16.10 -20.40 10.48
N SER A 266 -15.49 -21.59 10.62
CA SER A 266 -16.16 -22.89 10.60
C SER A 266 -17.26 -23.03 11.65
N ASP A 267 -17.18 -22.27 12.75
CA ASP A 267 -18.15 -22.31 13.84
C ASP A 267 -19.39 -21.46 13.52
N ILE A 268 -19.30 -20.57 12.53
CA ILE A 268 -20.35 -19.63 12.12
C ILE A 268 -21.05 -20.12 10.85
N THR A 269 -20.30 -20.67 9.90
CA THR A 269 -20.82 -21.03 8.57
C THR A 269 -20.06 -22.21 7.97
N THR A 270 -20.72 -22.91 7.04
CA THR A 270 -20.10 -23.98 6.24
C THR A 270 -19.27 -23.45 5.08
N LEU A 271 -19.32 -22.14 4.81
CA LEU A 271 -18.52 -21.48 3.77
C LEU A 271 -17.09 -21.23 4.25
N GLY A 272 -16.12 -21.54 3.40
CA GLY A 272 -14.70 -21.34 3.68
C GLY A 272 -14.19 -19.90 3.54
N ASN A 273 -15.00 -18.96 3.03
CA ASN A 273 -14.61 -17.56 2.85
C ASN A 273 -15.64 -16.59 3.45
N LEU A 274 -15.17 -15.67 4.29
CA LEU A 274 -16.05 -14.71 4.97
C LEU A 274 -16.79 -13.80 3.99
N THR A 275 -16.15 -13.33 2.92
CA THR A 275 -16.77 -12.39 1.97
C THR A 275 -17.99 -13.01 1.30
N ILE A 276 -17.92 -14.30 0.95
CA ILE A 276 -19.06 -15.03 0.37
C ILE A 276 -20.21 -15.12 1.37
N TYR A 277 -19.90 -15.43 2.63
CA TYR A 277 -20.92 -15.47 3.69
C TYR A 277 -21.58 -14.10 3.90
N GLN A 278 -20.79 -13.03 3.91
CA GLN A 278 -21.28 -11.65 4.03
C GLN A 278 -22.15 -11.23 2.85
N GLN A 279 -21.82 -11.64 1.63
CA GLN A 279 -22.65 -11.43 0.44
C GLN A 279 -24.03 -12.10 0.58
N GLN A 280 -24.10 -13.32 1.13
CA GLN A 280 -25.37 -14.02 1.34
C GLN A 280 -26.28 -13.30 2.34
N LEU A 281 -25.69 -12.67 3.37
CA LEU A 281 -26.41 -11.92 4.38
C LEU A 281 -26.66 -10.45 4.02
N ALA A 282 -26.03 -9.96 2.94
CA ALA A 282 -25.93 -8.53 2.62
C ALA A 282 -25.40 -7.68 3.81
N ASP A 283 -24.47 -8.24 4.59
CA ASP A 283 -23.87 -7.61 5.76
C ASP A 283 -22.34 -7.75 5.74
N PHE A 284 -21.67 -6.67 5.37
CA PHE A 284 -20.20 -6.57 5.33
C PHE A 284 -19.61 -5.97 6.61
N ASP A 285 -20.46 -5.56 7.55
CA ASP A 285 -20.04 -4.75 8.68
C ASP A 285 -19.92 -5.52 9.99
N SER A 286 -20.62 -6.64 10.16
CA SER A 286 -20.59 -7.39 11.43
C SER A 286 -19.28 -8.12 11.71
N PHE A 287 -18.63 -8.66 10.69
CA PHE A 287 -17.42 -9.47 10.84
C PHE A 287 -16.21 -8.86 10.14
N LYS A 288 -15.04 -9.16 10.68
CA LYS A 288 -13.75 -8.77 10.11
C LYS A 288 -12.81 -9.97 10.07
N VAL A 289 -12.12 -10.13 8.96
CA VAL A 289 -11.06 -11.14 8.79
C VAL A 289 -9.89 -10.84 9.72
N ILE A 290 -9.43 -11.85 10.46
CA ILE A 290 -8.20 -11.81 11.29
C ILE A 290 -7.06 -12.56 10.61
N SER A 291 -7.32 -13.76 10.12
CA SER A 291 -6.33 -14.57 9.39
C SER A 291 -6.96 -15.29 8.20
N GLU A 292 -6.16 -15.50 7.18
CA GLU A 292 -6.55 -16.21 5.97
C GLU A 292 -5.39 -17.06 5.46
N THR A 293 -5.73 -18.18 4.82
CA THR A 293 -4.78 -19.02 4.09
C THR A 293 -5.04 -18.97 2.60
N SER A 294 -3.96 -18.89 1.81
CA SER A 294 -4.04 -18.95 0.34
C SER A 294 -4.24 -20.38 -0.12
N ILE A 295 -5.18 -20.59 -1.03
CA ILE A 295 -5.54 -21.91 -1.57
C ILE A 295 -5.66 -21.89 -3.08
N LEU A 296 -5.74 -23.07 -3.68
CA LEU A 296 -5.95 -23.22 -5.13
C LEU A 296 -7.42 -22.99 -5.53
N PRO A 297 -7.70 -22.57 -6.78
CA PRO A 297 -9.05 -22.35 -7.29
C PRO A 297 -10.01 -23.54 -7.08
N ASN A 298 -9.51 -24.77 -7.30
CA ASN A 298 -10.33 -25.97 -7.12
C ASN A 298 -10.73 -26.18 -5.66
N MET A 299 -9.79 -25.94 -4.73
CA MET A 299 -10.07 -25.99 -3.29
C MET A 299 -11.06 -24.89 -2.90
N TYR A 300 -10.97 -23.71 -3.53
CA TYR A 300 -11.86 -22.59 -3.24
C TYR A 300 -13.29 -22.91 -3.62
N SER A 301 -13.50 -23.58 -4.75
CA SER A 301 -14.82 -24.07 -5.15
C SER A 301 -15.38 -25.09 -4.15
N VAL A 302 -14.59 -26.11 -3.80
CA VAL A 302 -15.01 -27.16 -2.86
C VAL A 302 -15.38 -26.59 -1.50
N GLN A 303 -14.57 -25.68 -0.96
CA GLN A 303 -14.77 -25.08 0.36
C GLN A 303 -15.89 -24.04 0.40
N ASN A 304 -16.44 -23.63 -0.76
CA ASN A 304 -17.54 -22.68 -0.85
C ASN A 304 -18.74 -23.29 -1.59
N ASN A 305 -19.07 -24.54 -1.26
CA ASN A 305 -20.27 -25.24 -1.75
C ASN A 305 -20.36 -25.36 -3.29
N GLY A 306 -19.23 -25.57 -3.96
CA GLY A 306 -19.18 -25.73 -5.42
C GLY A 306 -19.29 -24.42 -6.21
N LEU A 307 -19.10 -23.27 -5.55
CA LEU A 307 -19.10 -21.96 -6.19
C LEU A 307 -18.02 -21.89 -7.29
N ASP A 308 -18.35 -21.25 -8.42
CA ASP A 308 -17.40 -21.07 -9.51
C ASP A 308 -16.21 -20.21 -9.03
N PRO A 309 -14.97 -20.72 -9.07
CA PRO A 309 -13.80 -19.96 -8.65
C PRO A 309 -13.46 -18.81 -9.61
N GLN A 310 -14.21 -18.61 -10.69
CA GLN A 310 -14.03 -17.54 -11.68
C GLN A 310 -12.63 -17.58 -12.32
N LEU A 311 -12.13 -18.80 -12.58
CA LEU A 311 -10.73 -19.01 -12.98
C LEU A 311 -10.36 -18.26 -14.28
N VAL A 312 -11.18 -18.39 -15.33
CA VAL A 312 -10.92 -17.75 -16.63
C VAL A 312 -10.90 -16.22 -16.52
N PRO A 313 -11.94 -15.54 -16.00
CA PRO A 313 -11.91 -14.09 -15.87
C PRO A 313 -10.84 -13.60 -14.87
N ALA A 314 -10.52 -14.38 -13.82
CA ALA A 314 -9.41 -14.10 -12.93
C ALA A 314 -8.07 -14.04 -13.70
N VAL A 315 -7.77 -15.05 -14.52
CA VAL A 315 -6.53 -15.08 -15.33
C VAL A 315 -6.48 -13.92 -16.33
N ILE A 316 -7.61 -13.60 -16.98
CA ILE A 316 -7.70 -12.45 -17.89
C ILE A 316 -7.38 -11.15 -17.14
N LEU A 317 -7.90 -10.97 -15.93
CA LEU A 317 -7.63 -9.79 -15.12
C LEU A 317 -6.20 -9.75 -14.58
N MET A 318 -5.59 -10.89 -14.24
CA MET A 318 -4.16 -10.95 -13.91
C MET A 318 -3.31 -10.47 -15.10
N ILE A 319 -3.59 -10.95 -16.31
CA ILE A 319 -2.88 -10.50 -17.51
C ILE A 319 -3.12 -9.01 -17.76
N THR A 320 -4.36 -8.54 -17.61
CA THR A 320 -4.73 -7.13 -17.79
C THR A 320 -4.01 -6.23 -16.79
N GLY A 321 -3.99 -6.60 -15.52
CA GLY A 321 -3.25 -5.88 -14.48
C GLY A 321 -1.75 -5.85 -14.75
N PHE A 322 -1.18 -6.98 -15.19
CA PHE A 322 0.23 -7.07 -15.59
C PHE A 322 0.55 -6.10 -16.76
N LEU A 323 -0.26 -6.13 -17.82
CA LEU A 323 -0.09 -5.28 -19.01
C LEU A 323 -0.31 -3.79 -18.70
N THR A 324 -1.16 -3.46 -17.73
CA THR A 324 -1.38 -2.07 -17.29
C THR A 324 -0.07 -1.42 -16.84
N ILE A 325 0.84 -2.18 -16.22
CA ILE A 325 2.14 -1.65 -15.82
C ILE A 325 3.05 -1.35 -17.01
N PHE A 326 3.00 -2.11 -18.10
CA PHE A 326 3.77 -1.78 -19.31
C PHE A 326 3.34 -0.43 -19.89
N ILE A 327 2.04 -0.12 -19.83
CA ILE A 327 1.51 1.18 -20.25
C ILE A 327 2.03 2.28 -19.32
N LEU A 328 1.96 2.08 -18.00
CA LEU A 328 2.45 3.04 -17.00
C LEU A 328 3.96 3.28 -17.09
N GLU A 329 4.77 2.23 -17.32
CA GLU A 329 6.22 2.33 -17.49
C GLU A 329 6.57 3.13 -18.75
N ARG A 330 5.88 2.85 -19.87
CA ARG A 330 6.10 3.55 -21.15
C ARG A 330 5.73 5.03 -21.07
N ILE A 331 4.68 5.36 -20.32
CA ILE A 331 4.32 6.75 -20.00
C ILE A 331 5.39 7.38 -19.08
N GLY A 332 5.90 6.63 -18.11
CA GLY A 332 6.93 7.09 -17.16
C GLY A 332 8.26 7.49 -17.82
N LYS A 333 8.74 6.73 -18.82
CA LYS A 333 10.00 7.04 -19.54
C LYS A 333 9.98 8.34 -20.33
N LYS A 334 8.80 8.86 -20.69
CA LYS A 334 8.67 10.14 -21.42
C LYS A 334 8.88 11.38 -20.55
N VAL A 335 8.96 11.24 -19.23
CA VAL A 335 9.02 12.36 -18.26
C VAL A 335 10.45 12.62 -17.74
N LYS A 336 11.45 11.83 -18.17
CA LYS A 336 12.86 12.02 -17.78
C LYS A 336 13.55 13.08 -18.63
#